data_AF-A0A536PJR1-F1
#
_entry.id   AF-A0A536PJR1-F1
#
_cell.length_a   1.000
_cell.length_b   1.000
_cell.length_c   1.000
_cell.angle_alpha   90.00
_cell.angle_beta   90.00
_cell.angle_gamma   90.00
#
_symmetry.space_group_name_H-M   'P 1'
#
loop_
_entity.id
_entity.type
_entity.pdbx_description
1 polymer ?
#
loop_
_entity_poly.entity_id
_entity_poly.type
_entity_poly.pdbx_seq_one_letter_code
_entity_poly.pdbx_strand_id
1 'polypeptide(L)'
;MGAGIPALLTFDAWATQSAKSLDPNSRDILLREGLELYETSPLVGIGPGRMVVALAEKEAAHPGSVELLQPTHGVPILALVEGGIQAGVLCAAVVLLMAWRARRSWVGLALFGVYLPFILFDHYPYTHAQGIVLSAVWLGAVELCAREAAARVPAAPTDEATAPSGTRAPLLL
;
A
#
# COMPACT_ATOMS: atom_id res chain seq x y z
N MET A 1 28.88 18.34 0.08
CA MET A 1 27.62 19.04 -0.26
C MET A 1 26.80 18.10 -1.12
N GLY A 2 25.73 17.52 -0.57
CA GLY A 2 24.99 16.44 -1.23
C GLY A 2 24.32 16.88 -2.53
N ALA A 3 24.26 15.97 -3.51
CA ALA A 3 23.70 16.20 -4.85
C ALA A 3 22.23 16.66 -4.88
N GLY A 4 21.53 16.67 -3.73
CA GLY A 4 20.14 17.10 -3.62
C GLY A 4 19.93 18.62 -3.60
N ILE A 5 20.91 19.43 -3.16
CA ILE A 5 20.71 20.89 -3.05
C ILE A 5 20.58 21.57 -4.41
N PRO A 6 21.40 21.27 -5.45
CA PRO A 6 21.25 21.89 -6.76
C PRO A 6 19.94 21.54 -7.47
N ALA A 7 19.44 20.30 -7.28
CA ALA A 7 18.20 19.83 -7.90
C ALA A 7 16.94 20.55 -7.38
N LEU A 8 17.01 21.22 -6.23
CA LEU A 8 15.92 22.03 -5.70
C LEU A 8 15.96 23.49 -6.18
N LEU A 9 17.06 23.92 -6.80
CA LEU A 9 17.32 25.32 -7.11
C LEU A 9 17.03 25.67 -8.58
N THR A 10 17.11 24.71 -9.50
CA THR A 10 16.83 24.96 -10.92
C THR A 10 16.07 23.81 -11.57
N PHE A 11 15.23 24.15 -12.55
CA PHE A 11 14.48 23.17 -13.33
C PHE A 11 15.40 22.22 -14.09
N ASP A 12 16.52 22.70 -14.64
CA ASP A 12 17.48 21.86 -15.37
C ASP A 12 18.19 20.86 -14.45
N ALA A 13 18.54 21.27 -13.22
CA ALA A 13 19.13 20.36 -12.24
C ALA A 13 18.10 19.36 -11.73
N TRP A 14 16.86 19.78 -11.50
CA TRP A 14 15.74 18.90 -11.19
C TRP A 14 15.49 17.88 -12.32
N ALA A 15 15.44 18.34 -13.57
CA ALA A 15 15.19 17.50 -14.74
C ALA A 15 16.34 16.49 -14.97
N THR A 16 17.58 16.94 -14.85
CA THR A 16 18.77 16.07 -14.95
C THR A 16 18.80 15.02 -13.84
N GLN A 17 18.44 15.40 -12.62
CA GLN A 17 18.36 14.47 -11.49
C GLN A 17 17.19 13.50 -11.63
N SER A 18 16.04 14.00 -12.08
CA SER A 18 14.84 13.19 -12.33
C SER A 18 15.08 12.17 -13.45
N ALA A 19 15.74 12.57 -14.54
CA ALA A 19 16.12 11.68 -15.64
C ALA A 19 17.00 10.50 -15.18
N LYS A 20 17.87 10.70 -14.16
CA LYS A 20 18.65 9.61 -13.56
C LYS A 20 17.79 8.66 -12.71
N SER A 21 16.73 9.17 -12.07
CA SER A 21 15.79 8.34 -11.29
C SER A 21 14.73 7.65 -12.14
N LEU A 22 14.55 8.11 -13.39
CA LEU A 22 13.53 7.67 -14.32
C LEU A 22 13.99 6.53 -15.23
N ASP A 23 15.16 5.90 -14.99
CA ASP A 23 15.62 4.79 -15.83
C ASP A 23 14.56 3.67 -15.88
N PRO A 24 13.80 3.54 -16.98
CA PRO A 24 12.72 2.56 -17.07
C PRO A 24 13.29 1.14 -17.22
N ASN A 25 14.54 1.04 -17.70
CA ASN A 25 15.22 -0.22 -18.07
C ASN A 25 15.57 -1.11 -16.87
N SER A 26 15.39 -0.64 -15.63
CA SER A 26 15.75 -1.43 -14.46
C SER A 26 14.55 -2.16 -13.82
N ARG A 27 13.31 -1.69 -14.03
CA ARG A 27 12.14 -2.28 -13.35
C ARG A 27 11.76 -3.65 -13.89
N ASP A 28 11.89 -3.86 -15.19
CA ASP A 28 11.66 -5.14 -15.87
C ASP A 28 12.71 -6.18 -15.50
N ILE A 29 13.98 -5.77 -15.38
CA ILE A 29 15.08 -6.62 -14.90
C ILE A 29 14.77 -7.11 -13.47
N LEU A 30 14.46 -6.19 -12.55
CA LEU A 30 14.17 -6.54 -11.15
C LEU A 30 12.91 -7.40 -11.00
N LEU A 31 11.92 -7.21 -11.88
CA LEU A 31 10.74 -8.06 -11.94
C LEU A 31 11.13 -9.48 -12.38
N ARG A 32 11.90 -9.60 -13.47
CA ARG A 32 12.35 -10.89 -14.01
C ARG A 32 13.18 -11.66 -12.99
N GLU A 33 14.20 -11.03 -12.41
CA GLU A 33 15.06 -11.64 -11.38
C GLU A 33 14.26 -12.03 -10.13
N GLY A 34 13.27 -11.22 -9.74
CA GLY A 34 12.34 -11.57 -8.69
C GLY A 34 11.52 -12.81 -9.00
N LEU A 35 10.92 -12.89 -10.19
CA LEU A 35 10.11 -14.04 -10.61
C LEU A 35 10.95 -15.33 -10.68
N GLU A 36 12.18 -15.25 -11.19
CA GLU A 36 13.11 -16.39 -11.17
C GLU A 36 13.39 -16.89 -9.75
N LEU A 37 13.57 -15.99 -8.78
CA LEU A 37 13.72 -16.38 -7.38
C LEU A 37 12.43 -16.98 -6.80
N TYR A 38 11.25 -16.43 -7.15
CA TYR A 38 9.96 -16.97 -6.71
C TYR A 38 9.76 -18.43 -7.14
N GLU A 39 10.19 -18.78 -8.36
CA GLU A 39 10.07 -20.14 -8.90
C GLU A 39 10.83 -21.18 -8.06
N THR A 40 11.86 -20.78 -7.32
CA THR A 40 12.62 -21.70 -6.45
C THR A 40 11.85 -22.14 -5.20
N SER A 41 10.90 -21.32 -4.71
CA SER A 41 10.17 -21.56 -3.46
C SER A 41 8.79 -20.86 -3.46
N PRO A 42 7.86 -21.23 -4.36
CA PRO A 42 6.63 -20.45 -4.57
C PRO A 42 5.65 -20.48 -3.39
N LEU A 43 5.68 -21.53 -2.56
CA LEU A 43 4.72 -21.69 -1.46
C LEU A 43 5.09 -20.88 -0.21
N VAL A 44 6.39 -20.80 0.09
CA VAL A 44 6.92 -20.25 1.35
C VAL A 44 7.85 -19.06 1.16
N GLY A 45 8.29 -18.82 -0.08
CA GLY A 45 9.29 -17.80 -0.41
C GLY A 45 10.69 -18.19 0.04
N ILE A 46 11.65 -17.33 -0.29
CA ILE A 46 13.07 -17.49 0.08
C ILE A 46 13.40 -16.93 1.47
N GLY A 47 12.41 -16.36 2.17
CA GLY A 47 12.50 -15.75 3.49
C GLY A 47 12.50 -14.21 3.45
N PRO A 48 12.01 -13.55 4.53
CA PRO A 48 11.89 -12.09 4.62
C PRO A 48 13.26 -11.41 4.60
N GLY A 49 13.39 -10.35 3.81
CA GLY A 49 14.62 -9.57 3.64
C GLY A 49 15.75 -10.31 2.93
N ARG A 50 15.49 -11.45 2.28
CA ARG A 50 16.53 -12.30 1.69
C ARG A 50 16.73 -12.11 0.19
N MET A 51 15.93 -11.29 -0.50
CA MET A 51 16.04 -11.15 -1.96
C MET A 51 17.44 -10.74 -2.42
N VAL A 52 18.03 -9.69 -1.84
CA VAL A 52 19.38 -9.23 -2.21
C VAL A 52 20.45 -10.29 -1.89
N VAL A 53 20.29 -11.02 -0.78
CA VAL A 53 21.21 -12.10 -0.39
C VAL A 53 21.15 -13.25 -1.40
N ALA A 54 19.95 -13.66 -1.79
CA ALA A 54 19.75 -14.71 -2.78
C ALA A 54 20.26 -14.32 -4.17
N LEU A 55 20.10 -13.06 -4.58
CA LEU A 55 20.70 -12.54 -5.81
C LEU A 55 22.24 -12.55 -5.71
N ALA A 56 22.82 -12.13 -4.59
CA ALA A 56 24.27 -12.17 -4.39
C ALA A 56 24.83 -13.61 -4.40
N GLU A 57 24.12 -14.56 -3.79
CA GLU A 57 24.46 -15.99 -3.83
C GLU A 57 24.37 -16.56 -5.26
N LYS A 58 23.34 -16.18 -6.02
CA LYS A 58 23.18 -16.56 -7.44
C LYS A 58 24.33 -16.04 -8.30
N GLU A 59 24.67 -14.76 -8.16
CA GLU A 59 25.77 -14.13 -8.89
C GLU A 59 27.13 -14.74 -8.52
N ALA A 60 27.35 -15.07 -7.24
CA ALA A 60 28.57 -15.75 -6.80
C ALA A 60 28.69 -17.17 -7.38
N ALA A 61 27.56 -17.88 -7.54
CA ALA A 61 27.53 -19.21 -8.14
C ALA A 61 27.67 -19.18 -9.66
N HIS A 62 27.10 -18.16 -10.32
CA HIS A 62 27.10 -17.99 -11.77
C HIS A 62 27.38 -16.51 -12.12
N PRO A 63 28.65 -16.13 -12.30
CA PRO A 63 29.01 -14.74 -12.61
C PRO A 63 28.35 -14.22 -13.90
N GLY A 64 27.77 -13.03 -13.83
CA GLY A 64 27.01 -12.39 -14.92
C GLY A 64 25.56 -12.86 -15.03
N SER A 65 25.02 -13.55 -14.02
CA SER A 65 23.63 -14.04 -14.00
C SER A 65 22.66 -13.10 -13.29
N VAL A 66 23.18 -12.08 -12.60
CA VAL A 66 22.42 -10.99 -11.98
C VAL A 66 22.89 -9.67 -12.57
N GLU A 67 21.93 -8.92 -13.10
CA GLU A 67 22.16 -7.61 -13.68
C GLU A 67 22.07 -6.52 -12.59
N LEU A 68 21.19 -6.69 -11.60
CA LEU A 68 20.96 -5.68 -10.57
C LEU A 68 20.90 -6.28 -9.16
N LEU A 69 21.87 -5.93 -8.31
CA LEU A 69 21.89 -6.32 -6.89
C LEU A 69 21.05 -5.38 -6.01
N GLN A 70 19.74 -5.36 -6.25
CA GLN A 70 18.77 -4.60 -5.45
C GLN A 70 17.42 -5.32 -5.41
N PRO A 71 16.57 -5.06 -4.39
CA PRO A 71 15.26 -5.69 -4.32
C PRO A 71 14.31 -5.14 -5.41
N THR A 72 13.30 -5.94 -5.76
CA THR A 72 12.21 -5.42 -6.59
C THR A 72 11.42 -4.36 -5.84
N HIS A 73 11.08 -3.27 -6.54
CA HIS A 73 10.31 -2.18 -5.97
C HIS A 73 8.81 -2.52 -5.92
N GLY A 74 8.35 -3.49 -6.72
CA GLY A 74 6.98 -3.95 -6.73
C GLY A 74 6.69 -4.78 -5.48
N VAL A 75 6.04 -4.17 -4.48
CA VAL A 75 5.75 -4.81 -3.18
C VAL A 75 4.99 -6.12 -3.30
N PRO A 76 3.98 -6.28 -4.19
CA PRO A 76 3.31 -7.57 -4.36
C PRO A 76 4.26 -8.68 -4.81
N ILE A 77 5.20 -8.36 -5.72
CA ILE A 77 6.19 -9.31 -6.19
C ILE A 77 7.21 -9.58 -5.10
N LEU A 78 7.69 -8.56 -4.40
CA LEU A 78 8.61 -8.73 -3.28
C LEU A 78 8.01 -9.62 -2.18
N ALA A 79 6.74 -9.42 -1.85
CA ALA A 79 6.01 -10.26 -0.91
C ALA A 79 5.93 -11.72 -1.38
N LEU A 80 5.65 -11.96 -2.67
CA LEU A 80 5.65 -13.29 -3.25
C LEU A 80 7.03 -13.95 -3.20
N VAL A 81 8.08 -13.23 -3.56
CA VAL A 81 9.46 -13.74 -3.56
C VAL A 81 9.88 -14.13 -2.14
N GLU A 82 9.68 -13.24 -1.18
CA GLU A 82 10.19 -13.43 0.18
C GLU A 82 9.32 -14.32 1.06
N GLY A 83 8.00 -14.29 0.90
CA GLY A 83 7.05 -15.04 1.75
C GLY A 83 6.11 -15.97 1.00
N GLY A 84 6.34 -16.18 -0.30
CA GLY A 84 5.56 -17.07 -1.14
C GLY A 84 4.13 -16.58 -1.38
N ILE A 85 3.31 -17.47 -1.92
CA ILE A 85 1.90 -17.20 -2.23
C ILE A 85 1.11 -16.73 -0.99
N GLN A 86 1.48 -17.18 0.20
CA GLN A 86 0.82 -16.81 1.45
C GLN A 86 1.00 -15.31 1.75
N ALA A 87 2.21 -14.80 1.59
CA ALA A 87 2.49 -13.38 1.76
C ALA A 87 1.83 -12.54 0.66
N GLY A 88 1.78 -13.03 -0.58
CA GLY A 88 1.02 -12.38 -1.66
C GLY A 88 -0.47 -12.26 -1.34
N VAL A 89 -1.10 -13.34 -0.85
CA VAL A 89 -2.50 -13.35 -0.41
C VAL A 89 -2.74 -12.40 0.76
N LEU A 90 -1.85 -12.41 1.76
CA LEU A 90 -1.95 -11.49 2.89
C LEU A 90 -1.82 -10.03 2.44
N CYS A 91 -0.86 -9.72 1.56
CA CYS A 91 -0.68 -8.39 0.99
C CYS A 91 -1.95 -7.93 0.28
N ALA A 92 -2.54 -8.78 -0.58
CA ALA A 92 -3.78 -8.48 -1.26
C ALA A 92 -4.95 -8.28 -0.28
N ALA A 93 -5.07 -9.14 0.74
CA ALA A 93 -6.11 -9.03 1.76
C ALA A 93 -6.03 -7.72 2.55
N VAL A 94 -4.83 -7.29 2.92
CA VAL A 94 -4.59 -6.01 3.62
C VAL A 94 -5.01 -4.83 2.73
N VAL A 95 -4.58 -4.80 1.48
CA VAL A 95 -4.96 -3.73 0.52
C VAL A 95 -6.48 -3.68 0.32
N LEU A 96 -7.13 -4.84 0.16
CA LEU A 96 -8.58 -4.93 0.01
C LEU A 96 -9.33 -4.48 1.27
N LEU A 97 -8.84 -4.85 2.46
CA LEU A 97 -9.42 -4.40 3.72
C LEU A 97 -9.34 -2.87 3.84
N MET A 98 -8.21 -2.28 3.46
CA MET A 98 -8.02 -0.82 3.49
C MET A 98 -8.96 -0.12 2.49
N ALA A 99 -9.07 -0.63 1.26
CA ALA A 99 -10.03 -0.13 0.28
C ALA A 99 -11.47 -0.23 0.79
N TRP A 100 -11.83 -1.35 1.42
CA TRP A 100 -13.15 -1.56 2.02
C TRP A 100 -13.41 -0.64 3.21
N ARG A 101 -12.39 -0.22 3.95
CA ARG A 101 -12.53 0.82 4.98
C ARG A 101 -12.69 2.19 4.35
N ALA A 102 -11.82 2.55 3.41
CA ALA A 102 -11.77 3.84 2.74
C ALA A 102 -13.07 4.17 1.99
N ARG A 103 -13.76 3.18 1.38
CA ARG A 103 -15.03 3.39 0.66
C ARG A 103 -16.15 4.03 1.47
N ARG A 104 -16.03 4.09 2.81
CA ARG A 104 -17.01 4.76 3.69
C ARG A 104 -17.00 6.28 3.54
N SER A 105 -15.95 6.85 2.95
CA SER A 105 -15.79 8.29 2.74
C SER A 105 -15.17 8.54 1.36
N TRP A 106 -15.73 9.45 0.57
CA TRP A 106 -15.12 9.80 -0.72
C TRP A 106 -13.72 10.41 -0.53
N VAL A 107 -13.52 11.19 0.54
CA VAL A 107 -12.20 11.75 0.91
C VAL A 107 -11.25 10.63 1.31
N GLY A 108 -11.71 9.69 2.14
CA GLY A 108 -10.93 8.52 2.55
C GLY A 108 -10.52 7.67 1.34
N LEU A 109 -11.42 7.50 0.37
CA LEU A 109 -11.15 6.78 -0.87
C LEU A 109 -10.13 7.52 -1.75
N ALA A 110 -10.21 8.85 -1.85
CA ALA A 110 -9.23 9.65 -2.57
C ALA A 110 -7.83 9.56 -1.92
N LEU A 111 -7.76 9.69 -0.59
CA LEU A 111 -6.51 9.54 0.17
C LEU A 111 -5.92 8.14 0.01
N PHE A 112 -6.75 7.10 0.06
CA PHE A 112 -6.30 5.74 -0.20
C PHE A 112 -5.82 5.57 -1.65
N GLY A 113 -6.52 6.15 -2.63
CA GLY A 113 -6.13 6.09 -4.04
C GLY A 113 -4.77 6.71 -4.33
N VAL A 114 -4.42 7.81 -3.65
CA VAL A 114 -3.08 8.42 -3.73
C VAL A 114 -2.01 7.57 -3.03
N TYR A 115 -2.37 6.93 -1.93
CA TYR A 115 -1.46 6.06 -1.18
C TYR A 115 -1.19 4.72 -1.88
N LEU A 116 -2.18 4.21 -2.61
CA LEU A 116 -2.14 2.91 -3.26
C LEU A 116 -0.90 2.70 -4.14
N PRO A 117 -0.55 3.59 -5.10
CA PRO A 117 0.66 3.40 -5.89
C PRO A 117 1.94 3.43 -5.03
N PHE A 118 1.96 4.23 -3.95
CA PHE A 118 3.11 4.32 -3.07
C PHE A 118 3.38 2.99 -2.33
N ILE A 119 2.34 2.28 -1.90
CA ILE A 119 2.50 0.97 -1.24
C ILE A 119 2.61 -0.22 -2.18
N LEU A 120 2.30 -0.06 -3.47
CA LEU A 120 2.39 -1.13 -4.46
C LEU A 120 3.71 -1.11 -5.23
N PHE A 121 4.26 0.07 -5.48
CA PHE A 121 5.39 0.25 -6.39
C PHE A 121 6.65 0.79 -5.71
N ASP A 122 6.62 0.94 -4.39
CA ASP A 122 7.76 1.31 -3.58
C ASP A 122 7.75 0.50 -2.27
N HIS A 123 8.90 -0.08 -1.93
CA HIS A 123 9.08 -0.85 -0.70
C HIS A 123 9.51 0.05 0.48
N TYR A 124 9.82 1.33 0.23
CA TYR A 124 10.13 2.35 1.24
C TYR A 124 9.13 2.40 2.42
N PRO A 125 7.79 2.34 2.22
CA PRO A 125 6.82 2.33 3.31
C PRO A 125 7.02 1.21 4.32
N TYR A 126 7.67 0.12 3.90
CA TYR A 126 7.85 -1.10 4.69
C TYR A 126 9.28 -1.26 5.22
N THR A 127 10.29 -0.77 4.49
CA THR A 127 11.70 -1.00 4.82
C THR A 127 12.36 0.15 5.58
N HIS A 128 11.81 1.36 5.49
CA HIS A 128 12.41 2.54 6.13
C HIS A 128 11.55 2.99 7.32
N ALA A 129 12.19 3.32 8.45
CA ALA A 129 11.49 3.81 9.64
C ALA A 129 10.63 5.06 9.36
N GLN A 130 11.14 5.98 8.55
CA GLN A 130 10.41 7.17 8.09
C GLN A 130 9.19 6.81 7.24
N GLY A 131 9.33 5.81 6.36
CA GLY A 131 8.23 5.27 5.56
C GLY A 131 7.16 4.64 6.42
N ILE A 132 7.53 3.89 7.46
CA ILE A 132 6.59 3.29 8.41
C ILE A 132 5.80 4.37 9.17
N VAL A 133 6.48 5.42 9.66
CA VAL A 133 5.81 6.55 10.33
C VAL A 133 4.85 7.27 9.37
N LEU A 134 5.30 7.57 8.15
CA LEU A 134 4.46 8.21 7.13
C LEU A 134 3.23 7.34 6.80
N SER A 135 3.42 6.03 6.68
CA SER A 135 2.36 5.06 6.48
C SER A 135 1.33 5.10 7.61
N ALA A 136 1.78 5.08 8.86
CA ALA A 136 0.89 5.13 10.02
C ALA A 136 0.04 6.41 10.04
N VAL A 137 0.66 7.57 9.75
CA VAL A 137 -0.05 8.86 9.66
C VAL A 137 -1.09 8.83 8.54
N TRP A 138 -0.70 8.36 7.34
CA TRP A 138 -1.59 8.31 6.19
C TRP A 138 -2.79 7.41 6.42
N LEU A 139 -2.58 6.23 7.00
CA LEU A 139 -3.64 5.29 7.32
C LEU A 139 -4.55 5.79 8.44
N GLY A 140 -3.98 6.49 9.43
CA GLY A 140 -4.75 7.20 10.44
C GLY A 140 -5.69 8.23 9.82
N ALA A 141 -5.23 8.99 8.83
CA ALA A 141 -6.06 9.98 8.13
C ALA A 141 -7.19 9.32 7.32
N VAL A 142 -6.91 8.23 6.59
CA VAL A 142 -7.93 7.46 5.87
C VAL A 142 -9.01 6.94 6.83
N GLU A 143 -8.60 6.37 7.97
CA GLU A 143 -9.52 5.84 8.99
C GLU A 143 -10.34 6.95 9.65
N LEU A 144 -9.74 8.10 9.95
CA LEU A 144 -10.45 9.25 10.53
C LEU A 144 -11.56 9.72 9.58
N CYS A 145 -11.25 9.92 8.30
CA CYS A 145 -12.24 10.31 7.29
C CYS A 145 -13.37 9.27 7.15
N ALA A 146 -13.04 7.97 7.22
CA ALA A 146 -14.03 6.90 7.16
C ALA A 146 -14.97 6.90 8.38
N ARG A 147 -14.45 7.16 9.58
CA ARG A 147 -15.24 7.25 10.82
C ARG A 147 -16.17 8.47 10.83
N GLU A 148 -15.66 9.64 10.43
CA GLU A 148 -16.45 10.85 10.36
C GLU A 148 -17.62 10.72 9.37
N ALA A 149 -17.38 10.11 8.21
CA ALA A 149 -18.44 9.88 7.23
C ALA A 149 -19.53 8.94 7.78
N ALA A 150 -19.15 7.90 8.52
CA ALA A 150 -20.10 7.00 9.17
C ALA A 150 -20.93 7.71 10.26
N ALA A 151 -20.33 8.63 11.03
CA ALA A 151 -21.02 9.39 12.06
C ALA A 151 -22.02 10.43 11.52
N ARG A 152 -21.88 10.87 10.26
CA ARG A 152 -22.77 11.85 9.62
C ARG A 152 -24.05 11.25 9.05
N VAL A 153 -24.18 9.92 8.99
CA VAL A 153 -25.43 9.27 8.58
C VAL A 153 -26.38 9.31 9.78
N PRO A 154 -27.46 10.13 9.76
CA PRO A 154 -28.42 10.15 10.86
C PRO A 154 -29.03 8.75 11.01
N ALA A 155 -29.21 8.31 12.25
CA ALA A 155 -30.00 7.11 12.54
C ALA A 155 -31.35 7.24 11.83
N ALA A 156 -31.76 6.18 11.11
CA ALA A 156 -33.07 6.14 10.49
C ALA A 156 -34.12 6.55 11.55
N PRO A 157 -35.09 7.41 11.20
CA PRO A 157 -36.12 7.80 12.15
C PRO A 157 -36.74 6.51 12.71
N THR A 158 -36.56 6.29 14.01
CA THR A 158 -37.26 5.22 14.73
C THR A 158 -38.74 5.51 14.58
N ASP A 159 -39.46 4.52 14.06
CA ASP A 159 -40.86 4.56 13.67
C ASP A 159 -41.81 4.66 14.90
N GLU A 160 -41.52 5.55 15.85
CA GLU A 160 -42.35 5.81 17.04
C GLU A 160 -43.56 6.71 16.73
N ALA A 161 -43.76 7.11 15.47
CA ALA A 161 -44.86 7.97 15.05
C ALA A 161 -46.17 7.22 14.71
N THR A 162 -46.34 5.97 15.13
CA THR A 162 -47.61 5.22 14.98
C THR A 162 -48.12 4.65 16.30
N ALA A 163 -48.16 5.47 17.36
CA ALA A 163 -49.09 5.20 18.45
C ALA A 163 -50.51 5.62 18.01
N PRO A 164 -51.50 4.70 17.93
CA PRO A 164 -52.86 5.09 17.60
C PRO A 164 -53.40 6.02 18.68
N SER A 165 -53.93 7.18 18.25
CA SER A 165 -54.59 8.14 19.12
C SER A 165 -55.84 7.50 19.74
N GLY A 166 -55.67 6.96 20.94
CA GLY A 166 -56.74 6.40 21.75
C GLY A 166 -57.84 7.42 21.95
N THR A 167 -58.98 7.19 21.31
CA THR A 167 -60.24 7.91 21.50
C THR A 167 -60.63 7.79 22.98
N ARG A 168 -60.55 8.89 23.74
CA ARG A 168 -61.13 8.95 25.09
C ARG A 168 -62.64 9.03 24.95
N ALA A 169 -63.33 7.95 25.33
CA ALA A 169 -64.78 7.96 25.57
C ALA A 169 -65.11 8.83 26.79
N PRO A 170 -66.24 9.57 26.81
CA PRO A 170 -66.64 10.35 27.96
C PRO A 170 -67.14 9.42 29.08
N LEU A 171 -66.66 9.65 30.30
CA LEU A 171 -67.23 9.08 31.52
C LEU A 171 -68.63 9.68 31.73
N LEU A 172 -69.66 8.85 31.56
CA LEU A 172 -70.96 9.04 32.17
C LEU A 172 -71.03 8.09 33.37
N LEU A 173 -70.84 8.65 34.57
CA LEU A 173 -71.54 8.36 35.84
C LEU A 173 -70.88 9.14 36.98
#